data_AF-A0A6I0K765-F1
#
_entry.id   AF-A0A6I0K765-F1
#
_cell.length_a   1.000
_cell.length_b   1.000
_cell.length_c   1.000
_cell.angle_alpha   90.00
_cell.angle_beta   90.00
_cell.angle_gamma   90.00
#
_symmetry.space_group_name_H-M   'P 1'
#
loop_
_entity.id
_entity.type
_entity.pdbx_description
1 polymer ?
#
loop_
_entity_poly.entity_id
_entity_poly.type
_entity_poly.pdbx_seq_one_letter_code
_entity_poly.pdbx_strand_id
1 'polypeptide(L)'
;YAGANAITDYYIKWYKDTTAWADKNGQKSITVTRGDVDGTQLFIAEVYQSSGASQPIARAGVRIVDTADEFQIVCYITSSNKEVDTGQPVTVSAKIVNMTTGLTYTPTSASWTMDVMDKENWKSLKHSTTNSISVTTTETDRNGTQYDVDVLAECHFN
;
A
#
# COMPACT_ATOMS: atom_id res chain seq x y z
N TYR A 1 48.70 18.46 22.71
CA TYR A 1 47.30 18.04 22.59
C TYR A 1 46.42 19.23 22.96
N ALA A 2 45.91 19.97 21.96
CA ALA A 2 44.84 20.94 22.21
C ALA A 2 43.57 20.12 22.49
N GLY A 3 43.06 20.18 23.72
CA GLY A 3 41.85 19.47 24.11
C GLY A 3 40.68 19.90 23.22
N ALA A 4 39.90 18.95 22.73
CA ALA A 4 38.67 19.25 22.02
C ALA A 4 37.76 20.08 22.95
N ASN A 5 37.48 21.32 22.58
CA ASN A 5 36.54 22.15 23.33
C ASN A 5 35.16 21.48 23.28
N ALA A 6 34.56 21.26 24.45
CA ALA A 6 33.22 20.72 24.53
C ALA A 6 32.24 21.68 23.83
N ILE A 7 31.41 21.14 22.94
CA ILE A 7 30.34 21.89 22.29
C ILE A 7 29.19 21.98 23.29
N THR A 8 29.01 23.17 23.87
CA THR A 8 27.99 23.42 24.90
C THR A 8 26.63 23.81 24.32
N ASP A 9 26.60 24.25 23.07
CA ASP A 9 25.37 24.52 22.33
C ASP A 9 25.57 24.20 20.84
N TYR A 10 24.47 23.89 20.16
CA TYR A 10 24.46 23.46 18.76
C TYR A 10 23.14 23.84 18.08
N TYR A 11 23.11 23.84 16.76
CA TYR A 11 21.89 24.09 15.99
C TYR A 11 21.57 22.86 15.16
N ILE A 12 20.30 22.44 15.09
CA ILE A 12 19.90 21.33 14.21
C ILE A 12 19.18 21.88 12.99
N LYS A 13 19.62 21.50 11.80
CA LYS A 13 18.80 21.60 10.57
C LYS A 13 18.18 20.24 10.28
N TRP A 14 16.89 20.23 10.01
CA TRP A 14 16.12 19.02 9.75
C TRP A 14 15.83 18.89 8.26
N TYR A 15 15.81 17.66 7.77
CA TYR A 15 15.53 17.35 6.37
C TYR A 15 14.58 16.17 6.25
N LYS A 16 13.70 16.21 5.24
CA LYS A 16 12.99 15.06 4.70
C LYS A 16 13.68 14.68 3.39
N ASP A 17 14.29 13.50 3.36
CA ASP A 17 15.24 13.04 2.36
C ASP A 17 16.36 14.08 2.12
N THR A 18 16.33 14.76 0.99
CA THR A 18 17.28 15.82 0.61
C THR A 18 16.71 17.23 0.79
N THR A 19 15.44 17.36 1.17
CA THR A 19 14.71 18.62 1.25
C THR A 19 14.72 19.17 2.67
N ALA A 20 15.10 20.43 2.83
CA ALA A 20 15.13 21.08 4.14
C ALA A 20 13.71 21.21 4.72
N TRP A 21 13.54 20.78 5.97
CA TRP A 21 12.31 20.94 6.73
C TRP A 21 12.42 22.18 7.63
N ALA A 22 12.39 23.35 6.98
CA ALA A 22 12.75 24.63 7.60
C ALA A 22 11.99 24.92 8.90
N ASP A 23 10.70 24.59 8.96
CA ASP A 23 9.83 24.82 10.13
C ASP A 23 10.29 24.08 11.40
N LYS A 24 11.14 23.06 11.24
CA LYS A 24 11.68 22.26 12.35
C LYS A 24 13.08 22.70 12.77
N ASN A 25 13.74 23.54 12.00
CA ASN A 25 15.12 23.94 12.29
C ASN A 25 15.24 24.61 13.67
N GLY A 26 16.35 24.33 14.36
CA GLY A 26 16.62 24.79 15.73
C GLY A 26 15.98 23.91 16.81
N GLN A 27 14.96 23.12 16.50
CA GLN A 27 14.37 22.18 17.46
C GLN A 27 15.35 21.03 17.73
N LYS A 28 15.63 20.78 19.01
CA LYS A 28 16.56 19.71 19.44
C LYS A 28 15.95 18.32 19.30
N SER A 29 14.63 18.25 19.24
CA SER A 29 13.83 17.05 19.03
C SER A 29 12.60 17.43 18.21
N ILE A 30 12.12 16.52 17.37
CA ILE A 30 10.88 16.68 16.61
C ILE A 30 9.99 15.45 16.84
N THR A 31 8.68 15.66 16.77
CA THR A 31 7.72 14.57 16.66
C THR A 31 7.36 14.42 15.19
N VAL A 32 7.60 13.23 14.65
CA VAL A 32 7.16 12.84 13.30
C VAL A 32 5.82 12.14 13.44
N THR A 33 4.84 12.57 12.65
CA THR A 33 3.52 11.93 12.58
C THR A 33 3.36 11.16 11.28
N ARG A 34 2.29 10.38 11.15
CA ARG A 34 2.00 9.65 9.91
C ARG A 34 1.86 10.58 8.71
N GLY A 35 1.22 11.74 8.88
CA GLY A 35 1.08 12.75 7.80
C GLY A 35 2.41 13.36 7.34
N ASP A 36 3.52 13.07 8.01
CA ASP A 36 4.85 13.50 7.60
C ASP A 36 5.58 12.50 6.69
N VAL A 37 5.04 11.29 6.53
CA VAL A 37 5.63 10.15 5.82
C VAL A 37 4.81 9.83 4.58
N ASP A 38 5.45 9.86 3.41
CA ASP A 38 4.83 9.47 2.14
C ASP A 38 5.26 8.04 1.76
N GLY A 39 4.70 7.04 2.44
CA GLY A 39 5.03 5.63 2.30
C GLY A 39 6.41 5.24 2.85
N THR A 40 7.49 5.85 2.36
CA THR A 40 8.86 5.69 2.90
C THR A 40 9.57 7.03 2.91
N GLN A 41 10.01 7.47 4.10
CA GLN A 41 10.62 8.77 4.29
C GLN A 41 11.90 8.66 5.13
N LEU A 42 13.01 9.26 4.66
CA LEU A 42 14.21 9.47 5.48
C LEU A 42 14.11 10.82 6.19
N PHE A 43 14.29 10.83 7.52
CA PHE A 43 14.44 12.05 8.30
C PHE A 43 15.89 12.21 8.73
N ILE A 44 16.48 13.38 8.49
CA ILE A 44 17.88 13.65 8.79
C ILE A 44 17.97 14.82 9.76
N ALA A 45 18.75 14.63 10.83
CA ALA A 45 19.18 15.69 11.72
C ALA A 45 20.65 16.02 11.41
N GLU A 46 20.90 17.24 10.93
CA GLU A 46 22.25 17.77 10.77
C GLU A 46 22.55 18.74 11.91
N VAL A 47 23.59 18.44 12.67
CA VAL A 47 24.03 19.25 13.81
C VAL A 47 25.11 20.21 13.36
N TYR A 48 24.99 21.47 13.76
CA TYR A 48 25.88 22.57 13.45
C TYR A 48 26.34 23.27 14.72
N GLN A 49 27.49 23.95 14.68
CA GLN A 49 27.94 24.77 15.80
C GLN A 49 27.03 26.00 16.03
N SER A 50 26.40 26.53 14.99
CA SER A 50 25.44 27.64 15.04
C SER A 50 24.51 27.63 13.83
N SER A 51 23.45 28.45 13.84
CA SER A 51 22.48 28.54 12.74
C SER A 51 23.09 29.02 11.41
N GLY A 52 24.10 29.90 11.49
CA GLY A 52 24.81 30.44 10.32
C GLY A 52 25.93 29.55 9.79
N ALA A 53 26.25 28.44 10.47
CA ALA A 53 27.29 27.53 10.01
C ALA A 53 26.87 26.81 8.72
N SER A 54 27.82 26.66 7.80
CA SER A 54 27.62 26.04 6.49
C SER A 54 27.92 24.54 6.47
N GLN A 55 28.69 24.02 7.43
CA GLN A 55 29.07 22.62 7.50
C GLN A 55 28.57 21.95 8.79
N PRO A 56 27.94 20.77 8.70
CA PRO A 56 27.51 20.03 9.87
C PRO A 56 28.72 19.39 10.57
N ILE A 57 28.68 19.39 11.91
CA ILE A 57 29.65 18.71 12.77
C ILE A 57 29.25 17.27 13.08
N ALA A 58 27.97 16.93 12.91
CA ALA A 58 27.45 15.57 13.00
C ALA A 58 26.16 15.44 12.18
N ARG A 59 25.85 14.21 11.76
CA ARG A 59 24.61 13.87 11.05
C ARG A 59 24.07 12.54 11.57
N ALA A 60 22.77 12.49 11.79
CA ALA A 60 22.05 11.25 12.07
C ALA A 60 20.80 11.19 11.19
N GLY A 61 20.37 9.97 10.84
CA GLY A 61 19.18 9.78 10.03
C GLY A 61 18.38 8.57 10.48
N VAL A 62 17.06 8.66 10.38
CA VAL A 62 16.13 7.57 10.63
C VAL A 62 15.22 7.44 9.41
N ARG A 63 15.14 6.23 8.85
CA ARG A 63 14.17 5.90 7.81
C ARG A 63 12.92 5.35 8.48
N ILE A 64 11.77 5.92 8.14
CA ILE A 64 10.46 5.43 8.54
C ILE A 64 9.77 4.91 7.30
N VAL A 65 9.27 3.68 7.39
CA VAL A 65 8.42 3.06 6.37
C VAL A 65 7.04 2.96 6.99
N ASP A 66 6.07 3.65 6.42
CA ASP A 66 4.66 3.52 6.81
C ASP A 66 4.05 2.36 6.03
N THR A 67 3.86 1.23 6.71
CA THR A 67 3.21 0.03 6.17
C THR A 67 1.74 -0.07 6.59
N ALA A 68 1.20 0.91 7.32
CA ALA A 68 -0.15 0.84 7.86
C ALA A 68 -1.24 0.85 6.77
N ASP A 69 -0.88 1.29 5.56
CA ASP A 69 -1.73 1.34 4.37
C ASP A 69 -1.52 0.18 3.39
N GLU A 70 -0.88 -0.90 3.82
CA GLU A 70 -0.83 -2.08 2.99
C GLU A 70 -2.21 -2.76 2.96
N PHE A 71 -2.86 -2.70 1.82
CA PHE A 71 -4.16 -3.32 1.56
C PHE A 71 -4.00 -4.44 0.54
N GLN A 72 -4.75 -5.53 0.73
CA GLN A 72 -4.85 -6.62 -0.23
C GLN A 72 -6.31 -6.82 -0.65
N ILE A 73 -6.52 -7.09 -1.93
CA ILE A 73 -7.81 -7.60 -2.43
C ILE A 73 -7.80 -9.13 -2.31
N VAL A 74 -8.82 -9.67 -1.66
CA VAL A 74 -8.99 -11.11 -1.46
C VAL A 74 -10.28 -11.58 -2.12
N CYS A 75 -10.14 -12.44 -3.13
CA CYS A 75 -11.24 -13.18 -3.72
C CYS A 75 -11.61 -14.40 -2.86
N TYR A 76 -12.90 -14.67 -2.70
CA TYR A 76 -13.40 -15.81 -1.95
C TYR A 76 -14.74 -16.30 -2.53
N ILE A 77 -14.98 -17.61 -2.46
CA ILE A 77 -16.21 -18.21 -2.98
C ILE A 77 -17.35 -18.06 -1.97
N THR A 78 -18.41 -17.36 -2.37
CA THR A 78 -19.62 -17.12 -1.57
C THR A 78 -20.77 -18.08 -1.89
N SER A 79 -20.76 -18.71 -3.06
CA SER A 79 -21.69 -19.81 -3.35
C SER A 79 -21.44 -21.02 -2.45
N SER A 80 -22.48 -21.84 -2.25
CA SER A 80 -22.40 -23.09 -1.51
C SER A 80 -21.57 -24.13 -2.27
N ASN A 81 -21.80 -24.28 -3.58
CA ASN A 81 -21.00 -25.10 -4.47
C ASN A 81 -19.64 -24.45 -4.74
N LYS A 82 -18.61 -25.29 -4.84
CA LYS A 82 -17.20 -24.90 -5.12
C LYS A 82 -16.72 -25.34 -6.51
N GLU A 83 -17.58 -26.06 -7.22
CA GLU A 83 -17.36 -26.50 -8.59
C GLU A 83 -18.49 -25.95 -9.45
N VAL A 84 -18.15 -25.57 -10.68
CA VAL A 84 -19.10 -25.10 -11.68
C VAL A 84 -19.73 -26.30 -12.35
N ASP A 85 -21.05 -26.33 -12.39
CA ASP A 85 -21.80 -27.35 -13.14
C ASP A 85 -23.07 -26.71 -13.73
N THR A 86 -23.77 -27.44 -14.60
CA THR A 86 -25.01 -27.01 -15.24
C THR A 86 -26.08 -26.68 -14.20
N GLY A 87 -26.48 -25.40 -14.16
CA GLY A 87 -27.43 -24.90 -13.16
C GLY A 87 -26.84 -24.68 -11.76
N GLN A 88 -25.53 -24.89 -11.58
CA GLN A 88 -24.79 -24.69 -10.34
C GLN A 88 -23.63 -23.70 -10.57
N PRO A 89 -23.92 -22.40 -10.71
CA PRO A 89 -22.88 -21.39 -10.84
C PRO A 89 -22.03 -21.27 -9.57
N VAL A 90 -20.74 -20.98 -9.70
CA VAL A 90 -19.90 -20.59 -8.57
C VAL A 90 -19.89 -19.06 -8.47
N THR A 91 -20.21 -18.51 -7.31
CA THR A 91 -20.15 -17.07 -7.06
C THR A 91 -18.87 -16.75 -6.30
N VAL A 92 -18.04 -15.89 -6.89
CA VAL A 92 -16.83 -15.34 -6.29
C VAL A 92 -17.10 -13.89 -5.89
N SER A 93 -16.72 -13.53 -4.68
CA SER A 93 -16.79 -12.16 -4.18
C SER A 93 -15.41 -11.69 -3.75
N ALA A 94 -15.21 -10.37 -3.71
CA ALA A 94 -13.96 -9.75 -3.30
C ALA A 94 -14.14 -8.84 -2.08
N LYS A 95 -13.10 -8.74 -1.26
CA LYS A 95 -13.02 -7.81 -0.13
C LYS A 95 -11.62 -7.20 -0.03
N ILE A 96 -11.54 -5.99 0.52
CA ILE A 96 -10.27 -5.34 0.84
C ILE A 96 -9.92 -5.72 2.27
N VAL A 97 -8.68 -6.14 2.50
CA VAL A 97 -8.15 -6.46 3.83
C VAL A 97 -7.03 -5.48 4.13
N ASN A 98 -7.10 -4.81 5.28
CA ASN A 98 -5.96 -4.07 5.79
C ASN A 98 -4.97 -5.08 6.39
N MET A 99 -3.76 -5.15 5.83
CA MET A 99 -2.78 -6.18 6.17
C MET A 99 -2.18 -6.00 7.57
N THR A 100 -2.23 -4.78 8.12
CA THR A 100 -1.76 -4.50 9.49
C THR A 100 -2.74 -5.05 10.53
N THR A 101 -4.05 -4.86 10.32
CA THR A 101 -5.09 -5.25 11.29
C THR A 101 -5.71 -6.62 10.99
N GLY A 102 -5.57 -7.12 9.77
CA GLY A 102 -6.27 -8.30 9.27
C GLY A 102 -7.78 -8.09 9.09
N LEU A 103 -8.29 -6.87 9.30
CA LEU A 103 -9.71 -6.57 9.21
C LEU A 103 -10.12 -6.21 7.79
N THR A 104 -11.38 -6.52 7.46
CA THR A 104 -12.00 -6.06 6.22
C THR A 104 -12.09 -4.54 6.25
N TYR A 105 -11.56 -3.89 5.23
CA TYR A 105 -11.70 -2.46 4.99
C TYR A 105 -12.86 -2.21 4.02
N THR A 106 -13.71 -1.24 4.31
CA THR A 106 -14.89 -0.90 3.49
C THR A 106 -14.90 0.60 3.21
N PRO A 107 -14.20 1.05 2.14
CA PRO A 107 -14.20 2.45 1.75
C PRO A 107 -15.58 2.84 1.22
N THR A 108 -16.00 4.08 1.49
CA THR A 108 -17.29 4.62 1.05
C THR A 108 -17.36 4.85 -0.47
N SER A 109 -16.22 5.02 -1.13
CA SER A 109 -16.11 5.29 -2.58
C SER A 109 -15.47 4.14 -3.37
N ALA A 110 -15.63 2.90 -2.91
CA ALA A 110 -15.06 1.73 -3.58
C ALA A 110 -15.70 1.51 -4.96
N SER A 111 -14.89 1.57 -6.01
CA SER A 111 -15.26 1.16 -7.36
C SER A 111 -14.61 -0.17 -7.68
N TRP A 112 -15.40 -1.16 -8.10
CA TRP A 112 -14.92 -2.53 -8.30
C TRP A 112 -14.96 -2.93 -9.77
N THR A 113 -13.98 -3.73 -10.14
CA THR A 113 -13.94 -4.47 -11.39
C THR A 113 -13.61 -5.92 -11.05
N MET A 114 -14.40 -6.86 -11.57
CA MET A 114 -14.08 -8.27 -11.52
C MET A 114 -14.22 -8.88 -12.91
N ASP A 115 -13.29 -9.76 -13.25
CA ASP A 115 -13.25 -10.44 -14.54
C ASP A 115 -13.06 -11.94 -14.35
N VAL A 116 -13.81 -12.73 -15.14
CA VAL A 116 -13.51 -14.14 -15.37
C VAL A 116 -12.60 -14.22 -16.58
N MET A 117 -11.38 -14.68 -16.37
CA MET A 117 -10.32 -14.69 -17.36
C MET A 117 -10.15 -16.08 -17.97
N ASP A 118 -10.04 -16.11 -19.30
CA ASP A 118 -9.51 -17.26 -20.02
C ASP A 118 -8.03 -17.45 -19.64
N LYS A 119 -7.72 -18.55 -18.97
CA LYS A 119 -6.36 -18.86 -18.50
C LYS A 119 -5.37 -19.07 -19.65
N GLU A 120 -5.86 -19.51 -20.82
CA GLU A 120 -5.01 -19.81 -21.97
C GLU A 120 -4.54 -18.54 -22.69
N ASN A 121 -5.42 -17.54 -22.80
CA ASN A 121 -5.20 -16.34 -23.62
C ASN A 121 -5.16 -15.04 -22.83
N TRP A 122 -5.38 -15.08 -21.51
CA TRP A 122 -5.51 -13.92 -20.63
C TRP A 122 -6.51 -12.88 -21.15
N LYS A 123 -7.64 -13.37 -21.66
CA LYS A 123 -8.76 -12.51 -22.12
C LYS A 123 -9.93 -12.61 -21.16
N SER A 124 -10.54 -11.47 -20.84
CA SER A 124 -11.79 -11.46 -20.09
C SER A 124 -12.90 -12.11 -20.91
N LEU A 125 -13.53 -13.13 -20.32
CA LEU A 125 -14.71 -13.82 -20.84
C LEU A 125 -15.99 -13.18 -20.31
N LYS A 126 -15.91 -12.56 -19.13
CA LYS A 126 -17.04 -11.96 -18.43
C LYS A 126 -16.54 -10.89 -17.48
N HIS A 127 -17.26 -9.79 -17.42
CA HIS A 127 -16.93 -8.62 -16.62
C HIS A 127 -18.07 -8.27 -15.66
N SER A 128 -17.72 -7.77 -14.47
CA SER A 128 -18.63 -7.25 -13.45
C SER A 128 -18.08 -5.95 -12.87
N THR A 129 -18.94 -4.95 -12.67
CA THR A 129 -18.61 -3.67 -12.03
C THR A 129 -18.93 -3.65 -10.54
N THR A 130 -19.11 -4.85 -9.95
CA THR A 130 -19.37 -5.03 -8.52
C THR A 130 -18.29 -5.91 -7.91
N ASN A 131 -18.24 -5.98 -6.57
CA ASN A 131 -17.32 -6.87 -5.86
C ASN A 131 -17.76 -8.34 -5.87
N SER A 132 -18.58 -8.75 -6.83
CA SER A 132 -19.02 -10.12 -7.01
C SER A 132 -19.20 -10.46 -8.49
N ILE A 133 -18.87 -11.70 -8.84
CA ILE A 133 -19.06 -12.25 -10.18
C ILE A 133 -19.42 -13.73 -10.08
N SER A 134 -20.27 -14.20 -10.97
CA SER A 134 -20.67 -15.60 -11.06
C SER A 134 -19.97 -16.25 -12.26
N VAL A 135 -19.37 -17.41 -12.03
CA VAL A 135 -18.77 -18.29 -13.04
C VAL A 135 -19.76 -19.42 -13.34
N THR A 136 -20.08 -19.60 -14.61
CA THR A 136 -20.97 -20.66 -15.11
C THR A 136 -20.25 -21.52 -16.15
N THR A 137 -20.92 -22.58 -16.60
CA THR A 137 -20.47 -23.42 -17.72
C THR A 137 -20.32 -22.65 -19.03
N THR A 138 -20.89 -21.45 -19.16
CA THR A 138 -20.64 -20.55 -20.30
C THR A 138 -19.16 -20.16 -20.39
N GLU A 139 -18.51 -19.95 -19.25
CA GLU A 139 -17.11 -19.55 -19.19
C GLU A 139 -16.15 -20.76 -19.14
N THR A 140 -16.54 -21.87 -18.50
CA THR A 140 -15.69 -23.07 -18.35
C THR A 140 -15.84 -24.07 -19.50
N ASP A 141 -17.03 -24.26 -20.07
CA ASP A 141 -17.33 -25.36 -21.01
C ASP A 141 -17.49 -24.84 -22.44
N ARG A 142 -16.45 -24.18 -22.92
CA ARG A 142 -16.46 -23.47 -24.22
C ARG A 142 -16.26 -24.46 -25.37
N ASN A 143 -17.09 -24.38 -26.41
CA ASN A 143 -16.97 -25.20 -27.63
C ASN A 143 -16.92 -26.71 -27.37
N GLY A 144 -17.63 -27.19 -26.35
CA GLY A 144 -17.67 -28.62 -25.99
C GLY A 144 -16.40 -29.15 -25.33
N THR A 145 -15.50 -28.25 -24.90
CA THR A 145 -14.28 -28.58 -24.14
C THR A 145 -14.33 -27.87 -22.79
N GLN A 146 -13.84 -28.52 -21.74
CA GLN A 146 -13.74 -27.94 -20.41
C GLN A 146 -12.42 -27.20 -20.24
N TYR A 147 -12.49 -26.01 -19.65
CA TYR A 147 -11.36 -25.12 -19.41
C TYR A 147 -11.41 -24.59 -17.98
N ASP A 148 -10.22 -24.43 -17.39
CA ASP A 148 -10.05 -23.62 -16.19
C ASP A 148 -10.21 -22.13 -16.51
N VAL A 149 -10.68 -21.37 -15.53
CA VAL A 149 -10.74 -19.91 -15.57
C VAL A 149 -10.14 -19.33 -14.29
N ASP A 150 -9.58 -18.13 -14.39
CA ASP A 150 -9.13 -17.36 -13.23
C ASP A 150 -10.10 -16.20 -12.96
N VAL A 151 -10.35 -15.88 -11.69
CA VAL A 151 -11.15 -14.70 -11.32
C VAL A 151 -10.24 -13.61 -10.78
N LEU A 152 -10.17 -12.49 -11.48
CA LEU A 152 -9.43 -11.31 -11.07
C LEU A 152 -10.38 -10.28 -10.44
N ALA A 153 -9.87 -9.54 -9.46
CA ALA A 153 -10.59 -8.45 -8.83
C ALA A 153 -9.66 -7.25 -8.63
N GLU A 154 -10.17 -6.09 -9.02
CA GLU A 154 -9.53 -4.80 -8.85
C GLU A 154 -10.49 -3.86 -8.13
N CYS A 155 -9.94 -2.97 -7.30
CA CYS A 155 -10.71 -1.96 -6.60
C CYS A 155 -9.97 -0.64 -6.61
N HIS A 156 -10.68 0.41 -7.03
CA HIS A 156 -10.24 1.78 -6.90
C HIS A 156 -10.98 2.41 -5.72
N PHE A 157 -10.22 2.93 -4.77
CA PHE A 157 -10.72 3.69 -3.63
C PHE A 157 -9.70 4.76 -3.26
N ASN A 158 -10.18 5.90 -2.75
CA ASN A 158 -9.36 7.01 -2.27
C ASN A 158 -9.31 7.01 -0.73
#